data_AF-A0AAD7TTC5-F1
#
_entry.id   AF-A0AAD7TTC5-F1
#
_cell.length_a   1.000
_cell.length_b   1.000
_cell.length_c   1.000
_cell.angle_alpha   90.00
_cell.angle_beta   90.00
_cell.angle_gamma   90.00
#
_symmetry.space_group_name_H-M   'P 1'
#
loop_
_entity.id
_entity.type
_entity.pdbx_description
1 polymer ?
#
loop_
_entity_poly.entity_id
_entity_poly.type
_entity_poly.pdbx_seq_one_letter_code
_entity_poly.pdbx_strand_id
1 'polypeptide(L)'
;MAITFVPPAPVLSGDATLEVFVYPAADRTLEPENKFCDTRRLACLGQVMAEAAYMDIMRQRYPASSGKDLQVSLPRRIKARELLQISDDAGIYQQMVDNQLENIMERAGEIYEWHKKVLGCPNDVDAKSPEECRRLFCTYAGAVNVQFGFNKLESWMRDILSFIN
;
A
#
# COMPACT_ATOMS: atom_id res chain seq x y z
N MET A 1 5.02 7.08 -28.89
CA MET A 1 5.41 7.19 -27.47
C MET A 1 4.14 7.38 -26.67
N ALA A 2 3.74 6.40 -25.86
CA ALA A 2 2.60 6.59 -24.96
C ALA A 2 3.09 7.37 -23.75
N ILE A 3 2.45 8.49 -23.45
CA ILE A 3 2.67 9.22 -22.19
C ILE A 3 2.07 8.32 -21.12
N THR A 4 2.90 7.65 -20.33
CA THR A 4 2.46 6.86 -19.18
C THR A 4 2.02 7.84 -18.10
N PHE A 5 0.72 8.13 -18.08
CA PHE A 5 0.11 9.02 -17.11
C PHE A 5 0.03 8.31 -15.76
N VAL A 6 0.71 8.86 -14.75
CA VAL A 6 0.60 8.39 -13.37
C VAL A 6 -0.85 8.55 -12.93
N PRO A 7 -1.52 7.50 -12.43
CA PRO A 7 -2.91 7.61 -12.00
C PRO A 7 -3.00 8.61 -10.84
N PRO A 8 -3.97 9.53 -10.83
CA PRO A 8 -4.04 10.57 -9.81
C PRO A 8 -4.41 9.95 -8.45
N ALA A 9 -3.68 10.31 -7.40
CA ALA A 9 -4.04 9.90 -6.04
C ALA A 9 -5.36 10.57 -5.61
N PRO A 10 -6.27 9.88 -4.89
CA PRO A 10 -7.50 10.46 -4.40
C PRO A 10 -7.25 11.68 -3.51
N VAL A 11 -7.88 12.82 -3.80
CA VAL A 11 -7.64 14.07 -3.06
C VAL A 11 -8.21 13.98 -1.65
N LEU A 12 -7.35 14.00 -0.63
CA LEU A 12 -7.74 13.96 0.77
C LEU A 12 -8.19 15.35 1.26
N SER A 13 -9.00 15.37 2.33
CA SER A 13 -9.32 16.59 3.06
C SER A 13 -8.05 17.21 3.69
N GLY A 14 -8.12 18.48 4.10
CA GLY A 14 -6.99 19.18 4.73
C GLY A 14 -6.47 18.43 5.96
N ASP A 15 -7.39 18.03 6.85
CA ASP A 15 -7.07 17.29 8.07
C ASP A 15 -6.42 15.94 7.74
N ALA A 16 -7.02 15.16 6.84
CA ALA A 16 -6.45 13.88 6.41
C ALA A 16 -5.06 14.04 5.78
N THR A 17 -4.86 15.08 4.96
CA THR A 17 -3.57 15.37 4.32
C THR A 17 -2.51 15.69 5.36
N LEU A 18 -2.85 16.54 6.34
CA LEU A 18 -1.94 16.90 7.42
C LEU A 18 -1.53 15.65 8.21
N GLU A 19 -2.50 14.82 8.60
CA GLU A 19 -2.21 13.59 9.35
C GLU A 19 -1.33 12.62 8.56
N VAL A 20 -1.62 12.37 7.29
CA VAL A 20 -0.85 11.43 6.47
C VAL A 20 0.61 11.85 6.31
N PHE A 21 0.87 13.15 6.18
CA PHE A 21 2.20 13.68 5.89
C PHE A 21 2.95 14.23 7.11
N VAL A 22 2.39 14.16 8.32
CA VAL A 22 3.15 14.44 9.55
C VAL A 22 3.83 13.17 10.03
N TYR A 23 5.14 13.25 10.30
CA TYR A 23 5.88 12.11 10.84
C TYR A 23 5.33 11.71 12.22
N PRO A 24 5.14 10.42 12.51
CA PRO A 24 4.53 9.97 13.76
C PRO A 24 5.39 10.33 14.98
N ALA A 25 4.94 11.29 15.78
CA ALA A 25 5.52 11.59 17.09
C ALA A 25 4.94 10.66 18.17
N ALA A 26 5.80 10.15 19.06
CA ALA A 26 5.38 9.18 20.08
C ALA A 26 4.54 9.79 21.21
N ASP A 27 4.65 11.10 21.43
CA ASP A 27 4.08 11.87 22.53
C ASP A 27 2.97 12.84 22.08
N ARG A 28 2.51 12.73 20.82
CA ARG A 28 1.44 13.59 20.30
C ARG A 28 0.12 13.33 21.03
N THR A 29 -0.50 14.41 21.51
CA THR A 29 -1.87 14.34 22.05
C THR A 29 -2.86 14.09 20.92
N LEU A 30 -3.66 13.02 21.06
CA LEU A 30 -4.68 12.68 20.08
C LEU A 30 -5.90 13.61 20.23
N GLU A 31 -6.35 14.15 19.11
CA GLU A 31 -7.58 14.94 19.03
C GLU A 31 -8.78 14.00 18.87
N PRO A 32 -9.69 13.90 19.86
CA PRO A 32 -10.74 12.88 19.86
C PRO A 32 -11.78 13.09 18.75
N GLU A 33 -11.95 14.32 18.25
CA GLU A 33 -12.91 14.66 17.20
C GLU A 33 -12.35 14.44 15.79
N ASN A 34 -11.02 14.39 15.65
CA ASN A 34 -10.36 14.19 14.37
C ASN A 34 -10.23 12.69 14.08
N LYS A 35 -11.06 12.18 13.17
CA LYS A 35 -11.07 10.77 12.75
C LYS A 35 -9.78 10.28 12.08
N PHE A 36 -8.84 11.18 11.78
CA PHE A 36 -7.55 10.89 11.17
C PHE A 36 -6.37 11.03 12.17
N CYS A 37 -6.62 11.41 13.42
CA CYS A 37 -5.61 11.90 14.38
C CYS A 37 -4.47 10.94 14.75
N ASP A 38 -4.59 9.65 14.40
CA ASP A 38 -3.61 8.63 14.73
C ASP A 38 -3.07 7.99 13.44
N THR A 39 -1.89 8.46 13.04
CA THR A 39 -1.18 7.99 11.85
C THR A 39 -0.82 6.51 11.92
N ARG A 40 -0.59 5.95 13.12
CA ARG A 40 -0.30 4.52 13.29
C ARG A 40 -1.56 3.69 13.06
N ARG A 41 -2.71 4.15 13.55
CA ARG A 41 -4.00 3.51 13.29
C ARG A 41 -4.37 3.60 11.81
N LEU A 42 -4.12 4.75 11.17
CA LEU A 42 -4.31 4.89 9.72
C LEU A 42 -3.41 3.94 8.93
N ALA A 43 -2.12 3.83 9.29
CA ALA A 43 -1.20 2.91 8.64
C ALA A 43 -1.65 1.45 8.81
N CYS A 44 -2.00 1.04 10.02
CA CYS A 44 -2.49 -0.32 10.28
C CYS A 44 -3.78 -0.62 9.49
N LEU A 45 -4.76 0.30 9.51
CA LEU A 45 -6.00 0.16 8.75
C LEU A 45 -5.71 0.08 7.24
N GLY A 46 -4.87 0.97 6.72
CA GLY A 46 -4.57 1.01 5.31
C GLY A 46 -3.78 -0.19 4.81
N GLN A 47 -2.92 -0.80 5.65
CA GLN A 47 -2.28 -2.07 5.33
C GLN A 47 -3.33 -3.17 5.09
N VAL A 48 -4.23 -3.37 6.06
CA VAL A 48 -5.31 -4.38 5.97
C VAL A 48 -6.22 -4.11 4.77
N MET A 49 -6.60 -2.85 4.55
CA MET A 49 -7.51 -2.49 3.46
C MET A 49 -6.84 -2.57 2.09
N ALA A 50 -5.55 -2.25 1.99
CA ALA A 50 -4.79 -2.40 0.75
C ALA A 50 -4.60 -3.88 0.38
N GLU A 51 -4.33 -4.73 1.36
CA GLU A 51 -4.26 -6.18 1.16
C GLU A 51 -5.59 -6.73 0.66
N ALA A 52 -6.70 -6.38 1.31
CA ALA A 52 -8.04 -6.79 0.90
C ALA A 52 -8.39 -6.31 -0.52
N ALA A 53 -8.06 -5.06 -0.85
CA ALA A 53 -8.26 -4.51 -2.20
C ALA A 53 -7.41 -5.23 -3.24
N TYR A 54 -6.13 -5.50 -2.95
CA TYR A 54 -5.26 -6.25 -3.84
C TYR A 54 -5.80 -7.66 -4.11
N MET A 55 -6.20 -8.39 -3.06
CA MET A 55 -6.78 -9.72 -3.20
C MET A 55 -8.06 -9.72 -4.02
N ASP A 56 -8.95 -8.74 -3.83
CA ASP A 56 -10.18 -8.64 -4.61
C ASP A 56 -9.90 -8.33 -6.09
N ILE A 57 -8.94 -7.44 -6.39
CA ILE A 57 -8.52 -7.16 -7.76
C ILE A 57 -7.92 -8.41 -8.43
N MET A 58 -7.07 -9.16 -7.72
CA MET A 58 -6.49 -10.40 -8.25
C MET A 58 -7.56 -11.45 -8.51
N ARG A 59 -8.53 -11.61 -7.58
CA ARG A 59 -9.66 -12.51 -7.74
C ARG A 59 -10.51 -12.17 -8.97
N GLN A 60 -10.78 -10.89 -9.19
CA GLN A 60 -11.55 -10.44 -10.35
C GLN A 60 -10.78 -10.61 -11.66
N ARG A 61 -9.45 -10.40 -11.65
CA ARG A 61 -8.59 -10.54 -12.84
C ARG A 61 -8.36 -12.00 -13.24
N TYR A 62 -8.38 -12.90 -12.26
CA TYR A 62 -8.07 -14.31 -12.45
C TYR A 62 -9.14 -15.22 -11.80
N PRO A 63 -10.40 -15.17 -12.29
CA PRO A 63 -11.52 -15.85 -11.65
C PRO A 63 -11.43 -17.39 -11.71
N ALA A 64 -10.66 -17.93 -12.67
CA ALA A 64 -10.48 -19.36 -12.89
C ALA A 64 -9.20 -19.91 -12.24
N SER A 65 -8.37 -19.05 -11.67
CA SER A 65 -7.15 -19.50 -11.00
C SER A 65 -7.53 -20.05 -9.64
N SER A 66 -7.27 -21.34 -9.40
CA SER A 66 -7.20 -21.80 -8.01
C SER A 66 -6.03 -21.05 -7.34
N GLY A 67 -5.96 -21.05 -6.00
CA GLY A 67 -4.79 -20.50 -5.31
C GLY A 67 -3.49 -20.93 -6.01
N LYS A 68 -3.43 -22.21 -6.43
CA LYS A 68 -2.31 -22.83 -7.16
C LYS A 68 -1.91 -22.24 -8.50
N ASP A 69 -2.82 -21.63 -9.22
CA ASP A 69 -2.55 -21.14 -10.58
C ASP A 69 -2.08 -19.68 -10.61
N LEU A 70 -2.32 -18.92 -9.54
CA LEU A 70 -1.81 -17.54 -9.38
C LEU A 70 -0.29 -17.49 -9.18
N GLN A 71 0.33 -18.60 -8.74
CA GLN A 71 1.78 -18.74 -8.59
C GLN A 71 2.55 -18.65 -9.92
N VAL A 72 1.93 -19.05 -11.03
CA VAL A 72 2.62 -19.20 -12.34
C VAL A 72 2.49 -17.96 -13.22
N SER A 73 1.50 -17.09 -12.96
CA SER A 73 1.19 -15.91 -13.77
C SER A 73 1.76 -14.59 -13.23
N LEU A 74 2.29 -14.57 -12.00
CA LEU A 74 3.01 -13.42 -11.46
C LEU A 74 4.48 -13.42 -11.93
N PRO A 75 5.07 -12.25 -12.24
CA PRO A 75 6.41 -12.17 -12.83
C PRO A 75 7.47 -12.85 -11.95
N ARG A 76 8.11 -13.87 -12.54
CA ARG A 76 9.17 -14.73 -11.97
C ARG A 76 10.35 -13.92 -11.44
N ARG A 77 10.31 -13.45 -10.20
CA ARG A 77 11.48 -12.84 -9.54
C ARG A 77 11.75 -13.31 -8.11
N ILE A 78 11.04 -14.32 -7.61
CA ILE A 78 11.41 -14.97 -6.36
C ILE A 78 12.16 -16.26 -6.70
N LYS A 79 13.42 -16.36 -6.26
CA LYS A 79 14.28 -17.51 -6.52
C LYS A 79 13.66 -18.74 -5.90
N ALA A 80 13.24 -19.69 -6.74
CA ALA A 80 12.58 -20.96 -6.38
C ALA A 80 13.37 -21.89 -5.43
N ARG A 81 14.54 -21.47 -4.93
CA ARG A 81 15.42 -22.30 -4.10
C ARG A 81 15.21 -22.12 -2.58
N GLU A 82 14.55 -21.04 -2.15
CA GLU A 82 14.18 -20.80 -0.74
C GLU A 82 12.74 -21.25 -0.40
N LEU A 83 11.90 -21.52 -1.40
CA LEU A 83 10.48 -21.87 -1.22
C LEU A 83 10.21 -23.38 -1.00
N LEU A 84 11.25 -24.21 -0.91
CA LEU A 84 11.13 -25.68 -0.83
C LEU A 84 11.10 -26.25 0.59
N GLN A 85 11.01 -25.42 1.65
CA GLN A 85 11.02 -25.90 3.04
C GLN A 85 9.75 -25.61 3.86
N ILE A 86 8.66 -25.10 3.27
CA ILE A 86 7.41 -24.83 4.01
C ILE A 86 6.27 -25.63 3.38
N SER A 87 5.71 -26.55 4.18
CA SER A 87 4.77 -27.61 3.79
C SER A 87 3.31 -27.15 3.58
N ASP A 88 3.02 -25.85 3.64
CA ASP A 88 1.66 -25.34 3.53
C ASP A 88 1.51 -24.44 2.30
N ASP A 89 0.79 -24.95 1.30
CA ASP A 89 0.46 -24.24 0.07
C ASP A 89 -0.14 -22.83 0.35
N ALA A 90 -0.95 -22.69 1.41
CA ALA A 90 -1.54 -21.42 1.83
C ALA A 90 -0.51 -20.37 2.27
N GLY A 91 0.56 -20.78 2.95
CA GLY A 91 1.60 -19.87 3.44
C GLY A 91 2.43 -19.27 2.29
N ILE A 92 2.65 -20.05 1.22
CA ILE A 92 3.39 -19.60 0.05
C ILE A 92 2.60 -18.53 -0.73
N TYR A 93 1.27 -18.69 -0.87
CA TYR A 93 0.45 -17.66 -1.52
C TYR A 93 0.46 -16.35 -0.75
N GLN A 94 0.29 -16.42 0.57
CA GLN A 94 0.29 -15.22 1.40
C GLN A 94 1.62 -14.48 1.26
N GLN A 95 2.75 -15.18 1.39
CA GLN A 95 4.07 -14.58 1.24
C GLN A 95 4.31 -13.96 -0.15
N MET A 96 3.78 -14.56 -1.22
CA MET A 96 3.89 -13.97 -2.57
C MET A 96 3.04 -12.72 -2.73
N VAL A 97 1.81 -12.74 -2.21
CA VAL A 97 0.91 -11.59 -2.19
C VAL A 97 1.55 -10.44 -1.42
N ASP A 98 2.09 -10.74 -0.23
CA ASP A 98 2.77 -9.76 0.63
C ASP A 98 3.93 -9.11 -0.12
N ASN A 99 4.83 -9.91 -0.72
CA ASN A 99 5.97 -9.38 -1.48
C ASN A 99 5.54 -8.51 -2.68
N GLN A 100 4.50 -8.90 -3.42
CA GLN A 100 4.03 -8.12 -4.56
C GLN A 100 3.41 -6.79 -4.10
N LEU A 101 2.58 -6.85 -3.05
CA LEU A 101 1.94 -5.69 -2.48
C LEU A 101 2.98 -4.71 -1.93
N GLU A 102 3.99 -5.18 -1.21
CA GLU A 102 5.10 -4.35 -0.71
C GLU A 102 5.82 -3.63 -1.86
N ASN A 103 6.16 -4.33 -2.94
CA ASN A 103 6.77 -3.73 -4.13
C ASN A 103 5.88 -2.64 -4.77
N ILE A 104 4.55 -2.84 -4.78
CA ILE A 104 3.59 -1.85 -5.28
C ILE A 104 3.57 -0.62 -4.37
N MET A 105 3.54 -0.82 -3.06
CA MET A 105 3.52 0.26 -2.06
C MET A 105 4.78 1.12 -2.16
N GLU A 106 5.94 0.49 -2.29
CA GLU A 106 7.23 1.17 -2.46
C GLU A 106 7.25 2.03 -3.71
N ARG A 107 6.93 1.44 -4.86
CA ARG A 107 6.89 2.14 -6.16
C ARG A 107 5.86 3.27 -6.15
N ALA A 108 4.70 3.07 -5.54
CA ALA A 108 3.70 4.12 -5.42
C ALA A 108 4.23 5.31 -4.60
N GLY A 109 4.91 5.06 -3.48
CA GLY A 109 5.56 6.11 -2.68
C GLY A 109 6.59 6.92 -3.48
N GLU A 110 7.37 6.26 -4.34
CA GLU A 110 8.32 6.90 -5.26
C GLU A 110 7.60 7.72 -6.35
N ILE A 111 6.65 7.11 -7.06
CA ILE A 111 5.94 7.71 -8.19
C ILE A 111 5.17 8.98 -7.77
N TYR A 112 4.55 8.96 -6.58
CA TYR A 112 3.84 10.12 -6.05
C TYR A 112 4.73 11.12 -5.32
N GLU A 113 6.02 10.83 -5.18
CA GLU A 113 7.02 11.63 -4.48
C GLU A 113 6.58 12.05 -3.06
N TRP A 114 5.90 11.15 -2.34
CA TRP A 114 5.30 11.47 -1.04
C TRP A 114 6.34 11.87 0.00
N HIS A 115 7.57 11.35 -0.09
CA HIS A 115 8.69 11.76 0.76
C HIS A 115 8.93 13.28 0.76
N LYS A 116 8.63 13.99 -0.35
CA LYS A 116 8.77 15.46 -0.43
C LYS A 116 7.69 16.22 0.33
N LYS A 117 6.60 15.55 0.69
CA LYS A 117 5.46 16.14 1.41
C LYS A 117 5.55 15.92 2.92
N VAL A 118 6.41 15.01 3.38
CA VAL A 118 6.52 14.66 4.80
C VAL A 118 7.09 15.82 5.60
N LEU A 119 6.40 16.16 6.69
CA LEU A 119 6.76 17.18 7.65
C LEU A 119 7.30 16.53 8.93
N GLY A 120 8.39 17.08 9.47
CA GLY A 120 8.96 16.64 10.74
C GLY A 120 9.69 15.29 10.70
N CYS A 121 10.12 14.82 9.53
CA CYS A 121 10.95 13.61 9.42
C CYS A 121 12.27 13.84 10.17
N PRO A 122 12.67 12.93 11.09
CA PRO A 122 13.97 12.99 11.75
C PRO A 122 15.13 12.94 10.74
N ASN A 123 16.25 13.60 11.07
CA ASN A 123 17.42 13.68 10.18
C ASN A 123 18.16 12.33 10.01
N ASP A 124 17.95 11.40 10.94
CA ASP A 124 18.51 10.06 10.95
C ASP A 124 17.64 9.03 10.21
N VAL A 125 16.45 9.43 9.76
CA VAL A 125 15.52 8.58 9.03
C VAL A 125 15.60 8.88 7.53
N ASP A 126 15.85 7.85 6.73
CA ASP A 126 15.73 7.96 5.28
C ASP A 126 14.26 7.93 4.85
N ALA A 127 13.72 9.11 4.54
CA ALA A 127 12.35 9.28 4.04
C ALA A 127 12.08 8.56 2.70
N LYS A 128 13.12 8.08 2.01
CA LYS A 128 13.02 7.29 0.77
C LYS A 128 13.21 5.79 1.00
N SER A 129 13.43 5.36 2.24
CA SER A 129 13.56 3.93 2.53
C SER A 129 12.27 3.18 2.12
N PRO A 130 12.39 1.92 1.69
CA PRO A 130 11.24 1.07 1.42
C PRO A 130 10.24 1.05 2.59
N GLU A 131 10.74 1.01 3.82
CA GLU A 131 9.95 1.05 5.05
C GLU A 131 9.08 2.32 5.13
N GLU A 132 9.68 3.49 4.89
CA GLU A 132 8.95 4.77 4.91
C GLU A 132 7.97 4.89 3.75
N CYS A 133 8.32 4.42 2.54
CA CYS A 133 7.40 4.38 1.42
C CYS A 133 6.17 3.50 1.71
N ARG A 134 6.37 2.30 2.27
CA ARG A 134 5.27 1.41 2.71
C ARG A 134 4.42 2.07 3.80
N ARG A 135 5.06 2.67 4.81
CA ARG A 135 4.35 3.39 5.88
C ARG A 135 3.47 4.51 5.32
N LEU A 136 4.01 5.35 4.45
CA LEU A 136 3.27 6.45 3.82
C LEU A 136 2.12 5.94 2.97
N PHE A 137 2.34 4.91 2.17
CA PHE A 137 1.29 4.28 1.38
C PHE A 137 0.16 3.76 2.25
N CYS A 138 0.48 2.98 3.28
CA CYS A 138 -0.51 2.44 4.19
C CYS A 138 -1.27 3.56 4.92
N THR A 139 -0.57 4.60 5.39
CA THR A 139 -1.23 5.75 6.04
C THR A 139 -2.19 6.45 5.09
N TYR A 140 -1.78 6.70 3.84
CA TYR A 140 -2.61 7.31 2.81
C TYR A 140 -3.81 6.43 2.45
N ALA A 141 -3.62 5.12 2.26
CA ALA A 141 -4.68 4.16 1.97
C ALA A 141 -5.72 4.10 3.10
N GLY A 142 -5.26 4.14 4.36
CA GLY A 142 -6.13 4.25 5.53
C GLY A 142 -6.99 5.51 5.48
N ALA A 143 -6.38 6.66 5.19
CA ALA A 143 -7.10 7.93 5.06
C ALA A 143 -8.11 7.92 3.90
N VAL A 144 -7.73 7.36 2.73
CA VAL A 144 -8.65 7.18 1.59
C VAL A 144 -9.84 6.33 2.00
N ASN A 145 -9.63 5.21 2.70
CA ASN A 145 -10.71 4.35 3.15
C ASN A 145 -11.62 5.05 4.18
N VAL A 146 -11.07 5.78 5.14
CA VAL A 146 -11.85 6.54 6.14
C VAL A 146 -12.66 7.68 5.50
N GLN A 147 -12.14 8.30 4.43
CA GLN A 147 -12.80 9.43 3.77
C GLN A 147 -13.82 8.99 2.71
N PHE A 148 -13.50 7.96 1.93
CA PHE A 148 -14.25 7.58 0.73
C PHE A 148 -14.77 6.14 0.71
N GLY A 149 -14.32 5.30 1.65
CA GLY A 149 -14.66 3.88 1.71
C GLY A 149 -13.83 2.99 0.79
N PHE A 150 -14.06 1.68 0.94
CA PHE A 150 -13.27 0.62 0.32
C PHE A 150 -13.29 0.67 -1.22
N ASN A 151 -14.45 0.87 -1.84
CA ASN A 151 -14.58 0.87 -3.31
C ASN A 151 -13.69 1.93 -3.98
N LYS A 152 -13.49 3.08 -3.33
CA LYS A 152 -12.61 4.13 -3.86
C LYS A 152 -11.14 3.74 -3.75
N LEU A 153 -10.75 3.12 -2.64
CA LEU A 153 -9.41 2.57 -2.44
C LEU A 153 -9.11 1.47 -3.47
N GLU A 154 -10.02 0.51 -3.63
CA GLU A 154 -9.89 -0.60 -4.58
C GLU A 154 -9.74 -0.10 -6.02
N SER A 155 -10.60 0.85 -6.44
CA SER A 155 -10.50 1.47 -7.77
C SER A 155 -9.14 2.15 -7.98
N TRP A 156 -8.65 2.91 -7.01
CA TRP A 156 -7.36 3.59 -7.12
C TRP A 156 -6.19 2.59 -7.14
N MET A 157 -6.24 1.53 -6.33
CA MET A 157 -5.23 0.47 -6.36
C MET A 157 -5.21 -0.27 -7.70
N ARG A 158 -6.36 -0.47 -8.33
CA ARG A 158 -6.46 -1.05 -9.67
C ARG A 158 -5.76 -0.20 -10.72
N ASP A 159 -5.89 1.13 -10.62
CA ASP A 159 -5.21 2.06 -11.51
C ASP A 159 -3.68 2.02 -11.31
N ILE A 160 -3.22 1.98 -10.06
CA ILE A 160 -1.79 1.80 -9.72
C ILE A 160 -1.26 0.47 -10.29
N LEU A 161 -1.98 -0.63 -10.07
CA LEU A 161 -1.60 -1.96 -10.55
C LEU A 161 -1.50 -2.02 -12.07
N SER A 162 -2.38 -1.32 -12.77
CA SER A 162 -2.35 -1.22 -14.24
C SER A 162 -1.21 -0.34 -14.75
N PHE A 163 -0.71 0.58 -13.92
CA PHE A 163 0.43 1.45 -14.26
C PHE A 163 1.78 0.77 -13.99
N ILE A 164 1.88 -0.01 -12.91
CA ILE A 164 3.14 -0.63 -12.46
C ILE A 164 3.48 -1.93 -13.22
N ASN A 165 2.46 -2.67 -13.67
CA ASN A 165 2.60 -3.94 -14.40
C ASN A 165 2.54 -3.75 -15.91
#